data_AF-A0A0C9S469-F1
#
_entry.id   AF-A0A0C9S469-F1
#
_cell.length_a   1.000
_cell.length_b   1.000
_cell.length_c   1.000
_cell.angle_alpha   90.00
_cell.angle_beta   90.00
_cell.angle_gamma   90.00
#
_symmetry.space_group_name_H-M   'P 1'
#
loop_
_entity.id
_entity.type
_entity.pdbx_description
1 polymer ?
#
loop_
_entity_poly.entity_id
_entity_poly.type
_entity_poly.pdbx_seq_one_letter_code
_entity_poly.pdbx_strand_id
1 'polypeptide(L)'
;MIPEDDLEVGQLRLLEVDNRVVVPAKTHLRLIIASADVLHSWAVPSLGVKCDAVPGRLNQTSILVQREGVCYGQCSEICGTNHAFMPIAVEAVSFEDYASWASNKLS
;
A
#
# COMPACT_ATOMS: atom_id res chain seq x y z
N MET A 1 2.46 -1.67 10.46
CA MET A 1 2.18 -3.10 10.72
C MET A 1 1.51 -3.16 12.07
N ILE A 2 0.34 -3.81 12.15
CA ILE A 2 -0.35 -3.98 13.43
C ILE A 2 0.43 -5.01 14.27
N PRO A 3 0.93 -4.66 15.48
CA PRO A 3 1.61 -5.59 16.37
C PRO A 3 0.75 -6.82 16.68
N GLU A 4 1.38 -7.97 16.95
CA GLU A 4 0.66 -9.24 17.11
C GLU A 4 -0.34 -9.23 18.27
N ASP A 5 -0.01 -8.56 19.37
CA ASP A 5 -0.90 -8.41 20.53
C ASP A 5 -2.13 -7.52 20.24
N ASP A 6 -2.06 -6.70 19.19
CA ASP A 6 -3.13 -5.78 18.77
C ASP A 6 -3.99 -6.35 17.62
N LEU A 7 -3.69 -7.57 17.13
CA LEU A 7 -4.43 -8.19 16.04
C LEU A 7 -5.81 -8.68 16.51
N GLU A 8 -6.83 -8.38 15.71
CA GLU A 8 -8.17 -8.92 15.90
C GLU A 8 -8.33 -10.31 15.24
N VAL A 9 -9.31 -11.09 15.69
CA VAL A 9 -9.58 -12.42 15.13
C VAL A 9 -9.88 -12.33 13.63
N GLY A 10 -9.08 -13.01 12.82
CA GLY A 10 -9.22 -13.03 11.35
C GLY A 10 -8.23 -12.12 10.62
N GLN A 11 -7.50 -11.26 11.33
CA GLN A 11 -6.46 -10.42 10.75
C GLN A 11 -5.18 -11.20 10.44
N LEU A 12 -4.47 -10.77 9.40
CA LEU A 12 -3.26 -11.44 8.91
C LEU A 12 -2.01 -10.91 9.61
N ARG A 13 -1.35 -11.79 10.36
CA ARG A 13 -0.06 -11.50 11.01
C ARG A 13 0.97 -11.01 9.99
N LEU A 14 1.66 -9.92 10.32
CA LEU A 14 2.68 -9.22 9.49
C LEU A 14 2.19 -8.56 8.21
N LEU A 15 0.92 -8.68 7.83
CA LEU A 15 0.37 -8.08 6.61
C LEU A 15 -0.60 -6.93 6.89
N GLU A 16 -1.29 -6.96 8.02
CA GLU A 16 -2.19 -5.86 8.37
C GLU A 16 -1.45 -4.57 8.73
N VAL A 17 -2.12 -3.48 8.40
CA VAL A 17 -1.72 -2.10 8.67
C VAL A 17 -2.86 -1.37 9.34
N ASP A 18 -2.50 -0.40 10.16
CA ASP A 18 -3.41 0.53 10.82
C ASP A 18 -4.16 1.41 9.81
N ASN A 19 -3.47 1.86 8.76
CA ASN A 19 -4.04 2.69 7.70
C ASN A 19 -3.73 2.10 6.32
N ARG A 20 -4.77 1.62 5.65
CA ARG A 20 -4.67 1.10 4.28
C ARG A 20 -4.61 2.25 3.28
N VAL A 21 -3.95 2.00 2.15
CA VAL A 21 -4.01 2.89 0.98
C VAL A 21 -5.34 2.66 0.28
N VAL A 22 -6.29 3.56 0.48
CA VAL A 22 -7.63 3.47 -0.14
C VAL A 22 -7.58 4.07 -1.54
N VAL A 23 -8.08 3.35 -2.54
CA VAL A 23 -8.09 3.76 -3.95
C VAL A 23 -9.43 3.46 -4.63
N PRO A 24 -9.84 4.22 -5.65
CA PRO A 24 -11.03 3.89 -6.43
C PRO A 24 -10.75 2.73 -7.38
N ALA A 25 -11.62 1.73 -7.38
CA ALA A 25 -11.60 0.63 -8.35
C ALA A 25 -11.90 1.15 -9.77
N LYS A 26 -11.50 0.38 -10.78
CA LYS A 26 -11.73 0.62 -12.22
C LYS A 26 -11.26 1.99 -12.72
N THR A 27 -10.32 2.59 -12.01
CA THR A 27 -9.73 3.90 -12.34
C THR A 27 -8.24 3.73 -12.58
N HIS A 28 -7.72 4.39 -13.62
CA HIS A 28 -6.28 4.42 -13.87
C HIS A 28 -5.59 5.29 -12.82
N LEU A 29 -4.69 4.71 -12.04
CA LEU A 29 -3.95 5.38 -10.99
C LEU A 29 -2.49 5.50 -11.40
N ARG A 30 -1.88 6.64 -11.07
CA ARG A 30 -0.44 6.87 -11.19
C ARG A 30 0.14 6.94 -9.79
N LEU A 31 1.06 6.03 -9.49
CA LEU A 31 1.83 6.04 -8.25
C LEU A 31 3.17 6.72 -8.50
N ILE A 32 3.53 7.64 -7.61
CA ILE A 32 4.88 8.22 -7.54
C ILE A 32 5.54 7.67 -6.27
N ILE A 33 6.64 6.95 -6.46
CA ILE A 33 7.29 6.16 -5.41
C ILE A 33 8.71 6.70 -5.24
N ALA A 34 9.07 7.03 -4.01
CA ALA A 34 10.37 7.54 -3.61
C ALA A 34 10.67 7.13 -2.17
N SER A 35 11.92 7.25 -1.74
CA SER A 35 12.33 7.01 -0.36
C SER A 35 12.89 8.28 0.28
N ALA A 36 12.70 8.40 1.59
CA ALA A 36 13.24 9.49 2.41
C ALA A 36 14.56 9.12 3.12
N ASP A 37 14.94 7.84 3.16
CA ASP A 37 16.09 7.33 3.91
C ASP A 37 17.00 6.42 3.07
N VAL A 38 16.73 5.12 3.04
CA VAL A 38 17.48 4.06 2.35
C VAL A 38 16.68 3.50 1.18
N LEU A 39 17.20 2.50 0.49
CA LEU A 39 16.43 1.80 -0.53
C LEU A 39 15.28 1.02 0.10
N HIS A 40 14.10 1.13 -0.51
CA HIS A 40 12.96 0.25 -0.28
C HIS A 40 12.38 -0.17 -1.63
N SER A 41 11.38 -1.04 -1.64
CA SER A 41 10.63 -1.36 -2.86
C SER A 41 9.16 -1.57 -2.58
N TRP A 42 8.33 -0.74 -3.19
CA TRP A 42 6.88 -0.80 -3.03
C TRP A 42 6.33 -1.88 -3.96
N ALA A 43 5.89 -3.00 -3.39
CA ALA A 43 5.47 -4.16 -4.15
C ALA A 43 4.12 -4.70 -3.65
N VAL A 44 3.18 -4.87 -4.58
CA VAL A 44 1.86 -5.47 -4.36
C VAL A 44 1.64 -6.53 -5.45
N PRO A 45 1.98 -7.80 -5.20
CA PRO A 45 2.03 -8.83 -6.24
C PRO A 45 0.69 -9.06 -6.99
N SER A 46 -0.45 -8.99 -6.29
CA SER A 46 -1.77 -9.16 -6.90
C SER A 46 -2.14 -8.06 -7.90
N LEU A 47 -1.49 -6.90 -7.80
CA LEU A 47 -1.62 -5.78 -8.74
C LEU A 47 -0.52 -5.77 -9.81
N GLY A 48 0.41 -6.75 -9.78
CA GLY A 48 1.51 -6.84 -10.73
C GLY A 48 2.52 -5.69 -10.64
N VAL A 49 2.61 -5.03 -9.47
CA VAL A 49 3.46 -3.85 -9.27
C VAL A 49 4.59 -4.16 -8.30
N LYS A 50 5.81 -3.84 -8.73
CA LYS A 50 7.01 -3.74 -7.90
C LYS A 50 7.83 -2.58 -8.43
N CYS A 51 8.12 -1.60 -7.59
CA CYS A 51 8.89 -0.43 -7.97
C CYS A 51 9.74 0.05 -6.80
N ASP A 52 11.04 0.21 -7.06
CA ASP A 52 11.99 0.62 -6.03
C ASP A 52 11.77 2.08 -5.64
N ALA A 53 11.79 2.32 -4.33
CA ALA A 53 11.80 3.64 -3.71
C ALA A 53 13.26 4.02 -3.47
N VAL A 54 13.78 4.92 -4.29
CA VAL A 54 15.21 5.31 -4.26
C VAL A 54 15.33 6.74 -3.72
N PRO A 55 16.17 6.99 -2.71
CA PRO A 55 16.41 8.35 -2.21
C PRO A 55 16.86 9.29 -3.33
N GLY A 56 16.22 10.44 -3.44
CA GLY A 56 16.52 11.45 -4.48
C GLY A 56 15.95 11.16 -5.87
N ARG A 57 15.12 10.11 -6.04
CA ARG A 57 14.47 9.80 -7.32
C ARG A 57 12.97 9.57 -7.14
N LEU A 58 12.17 10.17 -8.02
CA LEU A 58 10.73 9.93 -8.13
C LEU A 58 10.48 8.90 -9.24
N ASN A 59 10.21 7.65 -8.87
CA ASN A 59 9.80 6.63 -9.82
C ASN A 59 8.29 6.69 -10.03
N GLN A 60 7.84 6.43 -11.26
CA GLN A 60 6.43 6.42 -11.61
C GLN A 60 6.03 5.03 -12.09
N THR A 61 4.88 4.54 -11.61
CA THR A 61 4.20 3.36 -12.16
C THR A 61 2.70 3.60 -12.24
N SER A 62 2.02 2.87 -13.11
CA SER A 62 0.57 2.95 -13.28
C SER A 62 -0.07 1.64 -12.86
N ILE A 63 -1.19 1.72 -12.15
CA ILE A 63 -1.99 0.55 -11.77
C ILE A 63 -3.45 0.75 -12.17
N LEU A 64 -4.16 -0.36 -12.39
CA LEU A 64 -5.59 -0.40 -12.61
C LEU A 64 -6.16 -1.57 -11.81
N VAL A 65 -6.89 -1.27 -10.74
CA VAL A 65 -7.52 -2.31 -9.91
C VAL A 65 -8.91 -2.62 -10.46
N GLN A 66 -9.11 -3.82 -11.01
CA GLN A 66 -10.36 -4.16 -11.71
C GLN A 66 -11.53 -4.53 -10.80
N ARG A 67 -11.24 -4.93 -9.56
CA ARG A 67 -12.21 -5.41 -8.57
C ARG A 67 -11.99 -4.74 -7.22
N GLU A 68 -13.06 -4.55 -6.48
CA GLU A 68 -13.00 -4.10 -5.08
C GLU A 68 -12.41 -5.17 -4.16
N GLY A 69 -11.90 -4.73 -3.01
CA GLY A 69 -11.28 -5.58 -1.99
C GLY A 69 -9.87 -5.15 -1.63
N VAL A 70 -9.21 -5.98 -0.82
CA VAL A 70 -7.89 -5.66 -0.24
C VAL A 70 -6.79 -6.48 -0.93
N CYS A 71 -5.74 -5.79 -1.36
CA CYS A 71 -4.53 -6.36 -1.94
C CYS A 71 -3.34 -6.10 -1.02
N TYR A 72 -2.63 -7.16 -0.63
CA TYR A 72 -1.49 -7.07 0.27
C TYR A 72 -0.16 -7.13 -0.50
N GLY A 73 0.85 -6.53 0.10
CA GLY A 73 2.20 -6.42 -0.39
C GLY A 73 3.20 -6.27 0.75
N GLN A 74 4.49 -6.32 0.44
CA GLN A 74 5.58 -6.14 1.40
C GLN A 74 6.75 -5.43 0.74
N CYS A 75 7.59 -4.78 1.55
CA CYS A 75 8.85 -4.24 1.07
C CYS A 75 9.69 -5.34 0.42
N SER A 76 10.17 -5.10 -0.80
CA SER A 76 10.91 -6.08 -1.60
C SER A 76 12.36 -5.69 -1.88
N GLU A 77 12.95 -4.87 -1.00
CA GLU A 77 14.35 -4.44 -1.01
C GLU A 77 14.87 -4.30 0.44
N ILE A 78 16.08 -4.81 0.71
CA ILE A 78 16.62 -4.88 2.07
C ILE A 78 16.86 -3.47 2.65
N CYS A 79 16.15 -3.14 3.73
CA CYS A 79 16.13 -1.77 4.28
C CYS A 79 16.49 -1.67 5.78
N GLY A 80 16.98 -2.76 6.38
CA GLY A 80 17.42 -2.79 7.78
C GLY A 80 16.66 -3.79 8.64
N THR A 81 16.75 -3.63 9.98
CA THR A 81 16.25 -4.62 10.95
C THR A 81 14.76 -4.93 10.80
N ASN A 82 13.94 -3.93 10.49
CA ASN A 82 12.49 -4.08 10.38
C ASN A 82 12.01 -4.31 8.94
N HIS A 83 12.89 -4.74 8.04
CA HIS A 83 12.57 -4.93 6.62
C HIS A 83 11.34 -5.83 6.38
N ALA A 84 11.18 -6.91 7.15
CA ALA A 84 10.04 -7.82 7.03
C ALA A 84 8.73 -7.26 7.64
N PHE A 85 8.79 -6.15 8.37
CA PHE A 85 7.70 -5.62 9.22
C PHE A 85 7.10 -4.31 8.69
N MET A 86 7.26 -4.04 7.39
CA MET A 86 6.67 -2.90 6.70
C MET A 86 5.80 -3.35 5.51
N PRO A 87 4.63 -3.96 5.79
CA PRO A 87 3.69 -4.40 4.77
C PRO A 87 2.97 -3.22 4.11
N ILE A 88 2.36 -3.51 2.97
CA ILE A 88 1.52 -2.61 2.19
C ILE A 88 0.14 -3.26 2.09
N ALA A 89 -0.92 -2.50 2.36
CA ALA A 89 -2.28 -2.93 2.07
C ALA A 89 -2.99 -1.86 1.26
N VAL A 90 -3.49 -2.25 0.09
CA VAL A 90 -4.24 -1.40 -0.83
C VAL A 90 -5.69 -1.86 -0.81
N GLU A 91 -6.60 -0.97 -0.44
CA GLU A 91 -8.03 -1.24 -0.43
C GLU A 91 -8.69 -0.53 -1.61
N ALA A 92 -9.20 -1.32 -2.55
CA ALA A 92 -9.96 -0.81 -3.68
C ALA A 92 -11.45 -0.79 -3.33
N VAL A 93 -12.06 0.38 -3.42
CA VAL A 93 -13.47 0.63 -3.12
C VAL A 93 -14.19 1.25 -4.32
N SER A 94 -15.51 1.40 -4.23
CA SER A 94 -16.28 2.16 -5.24
C SER A 94 -15.78 3.61 -5.32
N PHE A 95 -16.05 4.29 -6.44
CA PHE A 95 -15.62 5.69 -6.58
C PHE A 95 -16.33 6.60 -5.56
N GLU A 96 -17.60 6.32 -5.28
CA GLU A 96 -18.43 7.03 -4.31
C GLU A 96 -17.86 6.90 -2.89
N ASP A 97 -17.50 5.69 -2.47
CA ASP A 97 -16.90 5.44 -1.15
C ASP A 97 -15.51 6.08 -1.05
N TYR A 98 -14.71 6.01 -2.11
CA TYR A 98 -13.42 6.70 -2.17
C TYR A 98 -13.58 8.22 -2.01
N ALA A 99 -14.54 8.83 -2.70
CA ALA A 99 -14.79 10.26 -2.62
C ALA A 99 -15.26 10.68 -1.22
N SER A 100 -16.15 9.89 -0.60
CA SER A 100 -16.59 10.12 0.78
C SER A 100 -15.43 9.98 1.77
N TRP A 101 -14.65 8.91 1.65
CA TRP A 101 -13.46 8.68 2.47
C TRP A 101 -12.46 9.82 2.34
N ALA A 102 -12.16 10.26 1.12
CA ALA A 102 -11.23 11.35 0.85
C ALA A 102 -11.73 12.67 1.44
N SER A 103 -13.02 12.97 1.32
CA SER A 103 -13.63 14.16 1.93
C SER A 103 -13.52 14.14 3.46
N ASN A 104 -13.85 13.00 4.08
CA ASN A 104 -13.80 12.83 5.53
C ASN A 104 -12.38 12.87 6.11
N LYS A 105 -11.35 12.58 5.30
CA LYS A 105 -9.94 12.68 5.71
C LYS A 105 -9.38 14.10 5.64
N LEU A 106 -10.04 14.99 4.89
CA LEU A 106 -9.63 16.38 4.70
C LEU A 106 -10.36 17.36 5.64
N SER A 107 -11.52 16.97 6.14
CA SER A 107 -12.25 17.69 7.20
C SER A 107 -11.63 17.47 8.57
#